data_AF-A0A172TL64-F1
#
_entry.id   AF-A0A172TL64-F1
#
_cell.length_a   1.000
_cell.length_b   1.000
_cell.length_c   1.000
_cell.angle_alpha   90.00
_cell.angle_beta   90.00
_cell.angle_gamma   90.00
#
_symmetry.space_group_name_H-M   'P 1'
#
loop_
_entity.id
_entity.type
_entity.pdbx_description
1 polymer ?
#
loop_
_entity_poly.entity_id
_entity_poly.type
_entity_poly.pdbx_seq_one_letter_code
_entity_poly.pdbx_strand_id
1 'polypeptide(L)'
;MKEGWADSLRIEEWQAIVECDKQFDGIFYYGVKTTRIFCKPSCPSREPKRTNVFIFNEPSEAIHEGFRPCKRCQPADAHGRSREDEIIEETLSYIESRYHENLCLTSLAELMFINQYHLHRMFKKKMNVTLGEYVTDFRLTKAKQLLLSTELTITEIGLRTGFSSPSHFSYTFRKNTQVSPKAYRNRT
;
A
#
# COMPACT_ATOMS: atom_id res chain seq x y z
N MET A 1 -21.16 3.19 33.68
CA MET A 1 -21.73 2.29 32.66
C MET A 1 -22.93 3.03 32.07
N LYS A 2 -22.85 3.53 30.84
CA LYS A 2 -24.00 4.20 30.20
C LYS A 2 -25.08 3.14 29.90
N GLU A 3 -26.31 3.39 30.29
CA GLU A 3 -27.49 2.66 29.80
C GLU A 3 -27.91 3.28 28.45
N GLY A 4 -28.35 2.48 27.47
CA GLY A 4 -28.95 3.02 26.23
C GLY A 4 -28.23 2.77 24.89
N TRP A 5 -27.37 1.76 24.79
CA TRP A 5 -26.54 1.57 23.59
C TRP A 5 -27.22 0.89 22.38
N ALA A 6 -28.39 0.28 22.57
CA ALA A 6 -29.04 -0.51 21.53
C ALA A 6 -29.86 0.32 20.53
N ASP A 7 -30.19 1.58 20.86
CA ASP A 7 -31.17 2.38 20.13
C ASP A 7 -30.57 3.33 19.08
N SER A 8 -29.24 3.33 18.87
CA SER A 8 -28.57 4.30 17.98
C SER A 8 -28.10 3.75 16.63
N LEU A 9 -28.28 2.46 16.33
CA LEU A 9 -27.80 1.85 15.09
C LEU A 9 -28.74 2.14 13.91
N ARG A 10 -28.33 3.03 13.01
CA ARG A 10 -29.08 3.38 11.80
C ARG A 10 -29.10 2.21 10.81
N ILE A 11 -30.11 2.19 9.94
CA ILE A 11 -30.24 1.16 8.89
C ILE A 11 -29.01 1.18 7.96
N GLU A 12 -28.55 2.37 7.58
CA GLU A 12 -27.38 2.56 6.70
C GLU A 12 -26.10 2.01 7.33
N GLU A 13 -25.85 2.30 8.62
CA GLU A 13 -24.69 1.78 9.35
C GLU A 13 -24.72 0.25 9.43
N TRP A 14 -25.90 -0.33 9.65
CA TRP A 14 -26.07 -1.78 9.65
C TRP A 14 -25.81 -2.38 8.26
N GLN A 15 -26.32 -1.76 7.19
CA GLN A 15 -26.09 -2.21 5.82
C GLN A 15 -24.60 -2.18 5.48
N ALA A 16 -23.89 -1.09 5.80
CA ALA A 16 -22.46 -0.97 5.56
C ALA A 16 -21.64 -2.08 6.24
N ILE A 17 -22.02 -2.49 7.46
CA ILE A 17 -21.37 -3.60 8.18
C ILE A 17 -21.61 -4.95 7.48
N VAL A 18 -22.85 -5.23 7.08
CA VAL A 18 -23.21 -6.50 6.43
C VAL A 18 -22.58 -6.61 5.04
N GLU A 19 -22.55 -5.52 4.29
CA GLU A 19 -21.99 -5.47 2.93
C GLU A 19 -20.46 -5.34 2.90
N CYS A 20 -19.82 -5.19 4.06
CA CYS A 20 -18.38 -4.95 4.19
C CYS A 20 -17.93 -3.72 3.37
N ASP A 21 -18.70 -2.63 3.43
CA ASP A 21 -18.44 -1.45 2.61
C ASP A 21 -17.24 -0.63 3.13
N LYS A 22 -16.25 -0.46 2.26
CA LYS A 22 -15.03 0.32 2.54
C LYS A 22 -15.25 1.82 2.54
N GLN A 23 -16.32 2.32 1.92
CA GLN A 23 -16.59 3.76 1.86
C GLN A 23 -16.88 4.36 3.25
N PHE A 24 -17.33 3.52 4.19
CA PHE A 24 -17.62 3.92 5.56
C PHE A 24 -16.44 3.72 6.53
N ASP A 25 -15.31 3.17 6.07
CA ASP A 25 -14.12 3.05 6.90
C ASP A 25 -13.61 4.44 7.32
N GLY A 26 -13.50 4.66 8.63
CA GLY A 26 -13.08 5.95 9.19
C GLY A 26 -14.21 6.96 9.36
N ILE A 27 -15.42 6.68 8.83
CA ILE A 27 -16.64 7.45 9.15
C ILE A 27 -17.19 7.02 10.49
N PHE A 28 -17.25 5.70 10.72
CA PHE A 28 -17.63 5.13 12.00
C PHE A 28 -16.94 3.78 12.23
N TYR A 29 -17.07 3.29 13.45
CA TYR A 29 -16.56 2.01 13.90
C TYR A 29 -17.67 1.26 14.63
N TYR A 30 -17.62 -0.07 14.62
CA TYR A 30 -18.60 -0.86 15.34
C TYR A 30 -17.98 -1.81 16.36
N GLY A 31 -18.54 -1.86 17.55
CA GLY A 31 -18.17 -2.78 18.64
C GLY A 31 -19.13 -3.94 18.75
N VAL A 32 -18.61 -5.14 19.03
CA VAL A 32 -19.43 -6.33 19.32
C VAL A 32 -19.41 -6.61 20.82
N LYS A 33 -20.58 -6.48 21.46
CA LYS A 33 -20.77 -6.62 22.93
C LYS A 33 -20.13 -7.88 23.50
N THR A 34 -20.33 -9.02 22.83
CA THR A 34 -19.94 -10.34 23.33
C THR A 34 -18.44 -10.58 23.31
N THR A 35 -17.73 -10.02 22.32
CA THR A 35 -16.28 -10.21 22.16
C THR A 35 -15.47 -9.06 22.75
N ARG A 36 -16.11 -7.91 22.99
CA ARG A 36 -15.45 -6.64 23.31
C ARG A 36 -14.36 -6.31 22.27
N ILE A 37 -14.68 -6.58 21.00
CA ILE A 37 -13.85 -6.22 19.86
C ILE A 37 -14.58 -5.15 19.06
N PHE A 38 -13.88 -4.11 18.66
CA PHE A 38 -14.40 -3.16 17.68
C PHE A 38 -13.69 -3.29 16.32
N CYS A 39 -14.37 -2.87 15.25
CA CYS A 39 -14.02 -3.11 13.86
C CYS A 39 -14.34 -1.87 12.99
N LYS A 40 -13.74 -1.80 11.80
CA LYS A 40 -14.20 -0.95 10.68
C LYS A 40 -15.37 -1.64 9.94
N PRO A 41 -16.26 -0.90 9.25
CA PRO A 41 -17.34 -1.47 8.44
C PRO A 41 -16.88 -2.52 7.43
N SER A 42 -15.73 -2.32 6.77
CA SER A 42 -15.18 -3.27 5.78
C SER A 42 -14.56 -4.56 6.36
N CYS A 43 -14.71 -4.81 7.66
CA CYS A 43 -14.04 -5.90 8.33
C CYS A 43 -14.50 -7.27 7.80
N PRO A 44 -13.60 -8.15 7.32
CA PRO A 44 -13.94 -9.48 6.80
C PRO A 44 -14.21 -10.51 7.91
N SER A 45 -14.55 -10.04 9.11
CA SER A 45 -14.93 -10.92 10.22
C SER A 45 -16.37 -11.39 10.02
N ARG A 46 -16.71 -12.51 10.66
CA ARG A 46 -18.07 -13.04 10.62
C ARG A 46 -19.08 -11.97 11.08
N GLU A 47 -20.18 -11.85 10.35
CA GLU A 47 -21.28 -10.94 10.68
C GLU A 47 -21.73 -11.13 12.14
N PRO A 48 -21.70 -10.07 12.96
CA PRO A 48 -22.18 -10.12 14.34
C PRO A 48 -23.71 -10.12 14.38
N LYS A 49 -24.30 -10.54 15.51
CA LYS A 49 -25.74 -10.33 15.72
C LYS A 49 -26.00 -8.83 15.90
N ARG A 50 -26.92 -8.26 15.12
CA ARG A 50 -27.31 -6.84 15.19
C ARG A 50 -27.55 -6.33 16.61
N THR A 51 -28.20 -7.14 17.46
CA THR A 51 -28.51 -6.80 18.85
C THR A 51 -27.28 -6.62 19.76
N ASN A 52 -26.11 -7.06 19.31
CA ASN A 52 -24.84 -6.93 20.05
C ASN A 52 -23.92 -5.87 19.45
N VAL A 53 -24.38 -5.10 18.47
CA VAL A 53 -23.55 -4.11 17.77
C VAL A 53 -23.76 -2.72 18.36
N PHE A 54 -22.65 -2.02 18.55
CA PHE A 54 -22.59 -0.62 18.97
C PHE A 54 -21.82 0.19 17.94
N ILE A 55 -22.17 1.45 17.75
CA ILE A 55 -21.46 2.36 16.86
C ILE A 55 -20.63 3.34 17.69
N PHE A 56 -19.42 3.61 17.22
CA PHE A 56 -18.50 4.61 17.72
C PHE A 56 -18.09 5.53 16.57
N ASN A 57 -17.93 6.82 16.85
CA ASN A 57 -17.46 7.75 15.82
C ASN A 57 -15.93 7.75 15.73
N GLU A 58 -15.24 7.42 16.83
CA GLU A 58 -13.79 7.37 16.89
C GLU A 58 -13.28 6.07 17.53
N PRO A 59 -12.08 5.58 17.15
CA PRO A 59 -11.46 4.43 17.81
C PRO A 59 -11.16 4.66 19.29
N SER A 60 -10.82 5.90 19.65
CA SER A 60 -10.52 6.35 21.01
C SER A 60 -11.71 6.08 21.96
N GLU A 61 -12.93 6.35 21.49
CA GLU A 61 -14.18 6.12 22.20
C GLU A 61 -14.37 4.63 22.51
N ALA A 62 -14.18 3.77 21.51
CA ALA A 62 -14.29 2.32 21.68
C ALA A 62 -13.28 1.78 22.71
N ILE A 63 -12.04 2.26 22.66
CA ILE A 63 -10.97 1.86 23.59
C ILE A 63 -11.30 2.29 25.02
N HIS A 64 -11.75 3.53 25.20
CA HIS A 64 -12.13 4.06 26.51
C HIS A 64 -13.29 3.25 27.13
N GLU A 65 -14.18 2.73 26.30
CA GLU A 65 -15.32 1.88 26.69
C GLU A 65 -14.94 0.40 26.84
N GLY A 66 -13.64 0.09 26.76
CA GLY A 66 -13.07 -1.22 27.06
C GLY A 66 -13.11 -2.20 25.89
N PHE A 67 -13.33 -1.73 24.65
CA PHE A 67 -13.23 -2.57 23.46
C PHE A 67 -11.79 -2.62 22.96
N ARG A 68 -11.36 -3.81 22.53
CA ARG A 68 -10.06 -4.03 21.91
C ARG A 68 -10.16 -3.93 20.39
N PRO A 69 -9.15 -3.37 19.70
CA PRO A 69 -9.18 -3.30 18.24
C PRO A 69 -9.12 -4.70 17.63
N CYS A 70 -9.92 -4.92 16.59
CA CYS A 70 -9.86 -6.15 15.83
C CYS A 70 -8.52 -6.28 15.12
N LYS A 71 -7.85 -7.43 15.32
CA LYS A 71 -6.57 -7.72 14.67
C LYS A 71 -6.67 -7.91 13.15
N ARG A 72 -7.89 -8.15 12.62
CA ARG A 72 -8.11 -8.36 11.18
C ARG A 72 -8.23 -7.05 10.41
N CYS A 73 -9.05 -6.13 10.88
CA CYS A 73 -9.27 -4.84 10.19
C CYS A 73 -8.49 -3.66 10.79
N GLN A 74 -7.81 -3.87 11.93
CA GLN A 74 -6.93 -2.90 12.59
C GLN A 74 -7.55 -1.49 12.67
N PRO A 75 -8.68 -1.34 13.38
CA PRO A 75 -9.44 -0.09 13.41
C PRO A 75 -8.81 1.03 14.25
N ALA A 76 -7.83 0.72 15.10
CA ALA A 76 -7.15 1.69 15.97
C ALA A 76 -6.04 2.50 15.27
N ASP A 77 -5.71 2.19 14.01
CA ASP A 77 -4.74 2.96 13.24
C ASP A 77 -5.44 4.28 12.81
N ALA A 78 -5.21 5.33 13.61
CA ALA A 78 -6.04 6.54 13.75
C ALA A 78 -6.21 7.45 12.51
N HIS A 79 -5.83 7.02 11.30
CA HIS A 79 -5.82 7.87 10.10
C HIS A 79 -6.39 7.21 8.83
N GLY A 80 -7.10 6.08 8.94
CA GLY A 80 -7.57 5.35 7.75
C GLY A 80 -6.44 4.72 6.92
N ARG A 81 -5.18 5.08 7.18
CA ARG A 81 -3.97 4.42 6.68
C ARG A 81 -3.71 3.18 7.51
N SER A 82 -3.71 2.03 6.85
CA SER A 82 -3.28 0.78 7.43
C SER A 82 -1.76 0.76 7.60
N ARG A 83 -1.22 -0.05 8.51
CA ARG A 83 0.22 -0.35 8.54
C ARG A 83 0.75 -0.81 7.17
N GLU A 84 -0.09 -1.46 6.36
CA GLU A 84 0.26 -1.81 4.99
C GLU A 84 0.43 -0.59 4.08
N ASP A 85 -0.31 0.51 4.28
CA ASP A 85 -0.12 1.77 3.52
C ASP A 85 1.23 2.40 3.87
N GLU A 86 1.53 2.50 5.16
CA GLU A 86 2.80 3.05 5.65
C GLU A 86 4.01 2.29 5.06
N ILE A 87 3.97 0.96 5.10
CA ILE A 87 5.07 0.15 4.55
C ILE A 87 5.21 0.36 3.03
N ILE A 88 4.11 0.51 2.31
CA ILE A 88 4.17 0.79 0.86
C ILE A 88 4.76 2.17 0.61
N GLU A 89 4.31 3.20 1.32
CA GLU A 89 4.85 4.56 1.21
C GLU A 89 6.35 4.60 1.52
N GLU A 90 6.79 3.97 2.61
CA GLU A 90 8.20 3.86 2.98
C GLU A 90 9.01 3.10 1.92
N THR A 91 8.47 1.99 1.40
CA THR A 91 9.11 1.21 0.33
C THR A 91 9.28 2.03 -0.94
N LEU A 92 8.25 2.78 -1.34
CA LEU A 92 8.30 3.65 -2.52
C LEU A 92 9.33 4.77 -2.33
N SER A 93 9.29 5.48 -1.20
CA SER A 93 10.26 6.53 -0.88
C SER A 93 11.71 6.01 -0.90
N TYR A 94 11.94 4.81 -0.38
CA TYR A 94 13.24 4.16 -0.44
C TYR A 94 13.68 3.85 -1.88
N ILE A 95 12.80 3.27 -2.69
CA ILE A 95 13.08 2.99 -4.10
C ILE A 95 13.41 4.29 -4.85
N GLU A 96 12.60 5.34 -4.69
CA GLU A 96 12.77 6.59 -5.42
C GLU A 96 14.07 7.32 -5.08
N SER A 97 14.53 7.23 -3.82
CA SER A 97 15.79 7.82 -3.39
C SER A 97 17.02 6.99 -3.76
N ARG A 98 16.88 5.66 -3.92
CA ARG A 98 18.00 4.72 -4.10
C ARG A 98 17.84 3.79 -5.31
N TYR A 99 17.07 4.19 -6.31
CA TYR A 99 16.79 3.37 -7.50
C TYR A 99 18.05 2.89 -8.24
N HIS A 100 19.15 3.62 -8.13
CA HIS A 100 20.43 3.29 -8.78
C HIS A 100 21.19 2.15 -8.08
N GLU A 101 20.82 1.80 -6.84
CA GLU A 101 21.45 0.73 -6.07
C GLU A 101 20.91 -0.65 -6.47
N ASN A 102 21.55 -1.73 -5.99
CA ASN A 102 21.04 -3.09 -6.19
C ASN A 102 19.87 -3.36 -5.23
N LEU A 103 18.66 -3.01 -5.67
CA LEU A 103 17.42 -3.25 -4.93
C LEU A 103 16.91 -4.67 -5.17
N CYS A 104 16.82 -5.48 -4.11
CA CYS A 104 16.19 -6.79 -4.16
C CYS A 104 15.01 -6.86 -3.17
N LEU A 105 14.05 -7.74 -3.45
CA LEU A 105 12.84 -7.88 -2.64
C LEU A 105 13.18 -8.23 -1.19
N THR A 106 14.20 -9.07 -0.97
CA THR A 106 14.61 -9.53 0.36
C THR A 106 15.17 -8.36 1.19
N SER A 107 16.06 -7.55 0.63
CA SER A 107 16.66 -6.42 1.36
C SER A 107 15.63 -5.34 1.70
N LEU A 108 14.68 -5.07 0.78
CA LEU A 108 13.59 -4.14 1.05
C LEU A 108 12.64 -4.68 2.12
N ALA A 109 12.35 -5.98 2.13
CA ALA A 109 11.49 -6.58 3.15
C ALA A 109 12.14 -6.55 4.54
N GLU A 110 13.44 -6.82 4.62
CA GLU A 110 14.23 -6.70 5.86
C GLU A 110 14.22 -5.27 6.40
N LEU A 111 14.41 -4.27 5.53
CA LEU A 111 14.37 -2.86 5.91
C LEU A 111 13.00 -2.45 6.47
N MET A 112 11.91 -3.02 5.93
CA MET A 112 10.54 -2.77 6.36
C MET A 112 10.11 -3.65 7.56
N PHE A 113 11.01 -4.47 8.10
CA PHE A 113 10.76 -5.43 9.18
C PHE A 113 9.60 -6.41 8.89
N ILE A 114 9.46 -6.85 7.63
CA ILE A 114 8.43 -7.82 7.23
C ILE A 114 9.00 -8.95 6.36
N ASN A 115 8.20 -10.01 6.21
CA ASN A 115 8.57 -11.11 5.34
C ASN A 115 8.48 -10.73 3.84
N GLN A 116 9.44 -11.17 3.02
CA GLN A 116 9.49 -10.88 1.58
C GLN A 116 8.21 -11.27 0.81
N TYR A 117 7.56 -12.38 1.16
CA TYR A 117 6.32 -12.83 0.53
C TYR A 117 5.15 -11.92 0.92
N HIS A 118 5.18 -11.37 2.14
CA HIS A 118 4.20 -10.39 2.59
C HIS A 118 4.36 -9.09 1.80
N LEU A 119 5.59 -8.55 1.71
CA LEU A 119 5.88 -7.35 0.92
C LEU A 119 5.45 -7.52 -0.54
N HIS A 120 5.81 -8.65 -1.16
CA HIS A 120 5.45 -8.93 -2.55
C HIS A 120 3.93 -8.91 -2.78
N ARG A 121 3.16 -9.63 -1.96
CA ARG A 121 1.69 -9.69 -2.09
C ARG A 121 1.04 -8.34 -1.84
N MET A 122 1.46 -7.65 -0.79
CA MET A 122 0.94 -6.35 -0.41
C MET A 122 1.22 -5.31 -1.50
N PHE A 123 2.46 -5.25 -2.01
CA PHE A 123 2.85 -4.34 -3.08
C PHE A 123 2.09 -4.62 -4.37
N LYS A 124 2.00 -5.88 -4.81
CA LYS A 124 1.24 -6.25 -6.01
C LYS A 124 -0.25 -5.93 -5.88
N LYS A 125 -0.83 -6.13 -4.70
CA LYS A 125 -2.23 -5.81 -4.41
C LYS A 125 -2.50 -4.30 -4.47
N LYS A 126 -1.62 -3.47 -3.92
CA LYS A 126 -1.83 -2.01 -3.88
C LYS A 126 -1.43 -1.30 -5.16
N MET A 127 -0.29 -1.67 -5.75
CA MET A 127 0.29 -0.97 -6.90
C MET A 127 -0.11 -1.60 -8.25
N ASN A 128 -0.76 -2.76 -8.24
CA ASN A 128 -1.10 -3.56 -9.43
C ASN A 128 0.11 -4.03 -10.28
N VAL A 129 1.33 -3.64 -9.91
CA VAL A 129 2.61 -4.07 -10.48
C VAL A 129 3.46 -4.74 -9.41
N THR A 130 4.38 -5.61 -9.81
CA THR A 130 5.36 -6.17 -8.88
C THR A 130 6.39 -5.10 -8.51
N LEU A 131 7.06 -5.30 -7.37
CA LEU A 131 8.11 -4.38 -6.92
C LEU A 131 9.24 -4.27 -7.96
N GLY A 132 9.65 -5.38 -8.58
CA GLY A 132 10.70 -5.38 -9.61
C GLY A 132 10.29 -4.66 -10.90
N GLU A 133 9.03 -4.78 -11.32
CA GLU A 133 8.46 -4.01 -12.44
C GLU A 133 8.50 -2.52 -12.12
N TYR A 134 8.03 -2.12 -10.94
CA TYR A 134 8.04 -0.72 -10.51
C TYR A 134 9.45 -0.12 -10.50
N VAL A 135 10.44 -0.81 -9.91
CA VAL A 135 11.84 -0.38 -9.93
C VAL A 135 12.35 -0.22 -11.36
N THR A 136 12.05 -1.17 -12.24
CA THR A 136 12.47 -1.12 -13.65
C THR A 136 11.88 0.08 -14.37
N ASP A 137 10.58 0.33 -14.20
CA ASP A 137 9.88 1.45 -14.83
C ASP A 137 10.38 2.80 -14.33
N PHE A 138 10.65 2.90 -13.02
CA PHE A 138 11.24 4.10 -12.44
C PHE A 138 12.64 4.38 -13.01
N ARG A 139 13.49 3.35 -13.10
CA ARG A 139 14.83 3.46 -13.71
C ARG A 139 14.77 3.87 -15.17
N LEU A 140 13.85 3.29 -15.95
CA LEU A 140 13.65 3.67 -17.35
C LEU A 140 13.17 5.11 -17.49
N THR A 141 12.32 5.58 -16.58
CA THR A 141 11.87 6.97 -16.55
C THR A 141 13.05 7.92 -16.31
N LYS A 142 13.92 7.62 -15.35
CA LYS A 142 15.15 8.38 -15.11
C LYS A 142 16.14 8.28 -16.29
N ALA A 143 16.24 7.13 -16.93
CA ALA A 143 17.09 6.95 -18.10
C ALA A 143 16.61 7.80 -19.29
N LYS A 144 15.29 7.87 -19.54
CA LYS A 144 14.70 8.74 -20.56
C LYS A 144 15.05 10.21 -20.31
N GLN A 145 14.94 10.66 -19.06
CA GLN A 145 15.32 12.03 -18.67
C GLN A 145 16.81 12.30 -19.00
N LEU A 146 17.71 11.43 -18.56
CA LEU A 146 19.15 11.56 -18.83
C LEU A 146 19.50 11.49 -20.32
N LEU A 147 18.78 10.67 -21.11
CA LEU A 147 19.00 10.56 -22.55
C LEU A 147 18.70 11.87 -23.28
N LEU A 148 17.73 12.65 -22.79
CA LEU A 148 17.28 13.91 -23.38
C LEU A 148 18.00 15.14 -22.81
N SER A 149 18.49 15.07 -21.57
CA SER A 149 19.04 16.23 -20.87
C SER A 149 20.57 16.22 -20.74
N THR A 150 21.27 15.18 -21.21
CA THR A 150 22.73 15.03 -21.02
C THR A 150 23.43 14.39 -22.23
N GLU A 151 24.73 14.65 -22.35
CA GLU A 151 25.64 14.04 -23.32
C GLU A 151 26.27 12.71 -22.83
N LEU A 152 25.78 12.15 -21.72
CA LEU A 152 26.32 10.90 -21.18
C LEU A 152 26.19 9.75 -22.21
N THR A 153 27.13 8.81 -22.20
CA THR A 153 27.03 7.64 -23.09
C THR A 153 25.84 6.75 -22.68
N ILE A 154 25.30 5.97 -23.62
CA ILE A 154 24.20 5.03 -23.33
C ILE A 154 24.60 4.03 -22.24
N THR A 155 25.86 3.58 -22.27
CA THR A 155 26.49 2.74 -21.25
C THR A 155 26.44 3.41 -19.87
N GLU A 156 26.88 4.67 -19.79
CA GLU A 156 26.92 5.43 -18.54
C GLU A 156 25.50 5.64 -17.97
N ILE A 157 24.53 5.97 -18.82
CA ILE A 157 23.13 6.12 -18.39
C ILE A 157 22.57 4.81 -17.86
N GLY A 158 22.84 3.68 -18.52
CA GLY A 158 22.39 2.36 -18.05
C GLY A 158 22.95 2.03 -16.66
N LEU A 159 24.24 2.27 -16.45
CA LEU A 159 24.90 2.01 -15.16
C LEU A 159 24.41 2.97 -14.07
N ARG A 160 24.31 4.27 -14.36
CA ARG A 160 23.80 5.29 -13.42
C ARG A 160 22.35 5.08 -13.01
N THR A 161 21.56 4.45 -13.87
CA THR A 161 20.17 4.13 -13.57
C THR A 161 20.02 2.76 -12.88
N GLY A 162 21.12 2.11 -12.49
CA GLY A 162 21.12 0.89 -11.68
C GLY A 162 20.94 -0.41 -12.46
N PHE A 163 21.08 -0.39 -13.80
CA PHE A 163 21.12 -1.64 -14.58
C PHE A 163 22.48 -2.32 -14.42
N SER A 164 22.47 -3.64 -14.24
CA SER A 164 23.69 -4.45 -14.05
C SER A 164 24.57 -4.54 -15.29
N SER A 165 24.02 -4.30 -16.48
CA SER A 165 24.82 -4.25 -17.71
C SER A 165 24.19 -3.35 -18.79
N PRO A 166 25.01 -2.77 -19.69
CA PRO A 166 24.51 -1.99 -20.84
C PRO A 166 23.61 -2.80 -21.78
N SER A 167 23.90 -4.09 -21.94
CA SER A 167 23.10 -5.01 -22.75
C SER A 167 21.71 -5.22 -22.14
N HIS A 168 21.64 -5.46 -20.83
CA HIS A 168 20.38 -5.58 -20.11
C HIS A 168 19.57 -4.28 -20.16
N PHE A 169 20.23 -3.14 -19.96
CA PHE A 169 19.61 -1.83 -20.13
C PHE A 169 19.01 -1.64 -21.53
N SER A 170 19.80 -1.85 -22.58
CA SER A 170 19.37 -1.63 -23.97
C SER A 170 18.21 -2.55 -24.36
N TYR A 171 18.26 -3.81 -23.93
CA TYR A 171 17.17 -4.77 -24.13
C TYR A 171 15.88 -4.31 -23.44
N THR A 172 15.96 -4.01 -22.14
CA THR A 172 14.81 -3.62 -21.32
C THR A 172 14.21 -2.29 -21.77
N PHE A 173 15.05 -1.32 -22.15
CA PHE A 173 14.60 -0.05 -22.71
C PHE A 173 13.84 -0.25 -24.02
N ARG A 174 14.37 -1.04 -24.95
CA ARG A 174 13.70 -1.33 -26.23
C ARG A 174 12.38 -2.08 -26.03
N LYS A 175 12.35 -3.06 -25.13
CA LYS A 175 11.14 -3.81 -24.80
C LYS A 175 10.01 -2.89 -24.30
N ASN A 176 10.35 -1.87 -23.50
CA ASN A 176 9.38 -0.95 -22.90
C ASN A 176 9.03 0.27 -23.76
N THR A 177 9.91 0.69 -24.67
CA THR A 177 9.72 1.93 -25.46
C THR A 177 9.56 1.69 -26.95
N GLN A 178 9.69 0.44 -27.41
CA GLN A 178 9.71 0.05 -28.82
C GLN A 178 10.85 0.64 -29.66
N VAL A 179 11.78 1.39 -29.05
CA VAL A 179 12.96 1.96 -29.72
C VAL A 179 14.24 1.77 -28.92
N SER A 180 15.39 1.82 -29.60
CA SER A 180 16.68 1.78 -28.90
C SER A 180 16.93 3.08 -28.12
N PRO A 181 17.76 3.06 -27.05
CA PRO A 181 18.14 4.28 -26.33
C PRO A 181 18.76 5.34 -27.26
N LYS A 182 19.55 4.92 -28.26
CA LYS A 182 20.14 5.81 -29.26
C LYS A 182 19.08 6.49 -30.12
N ALA A 183 18.13 5.70 -30.64
CA ALA A 183 17.03 6.25 -31.42
C ALA A 183 16.15 7.17 -30.58
N TYR A 184 15.94 6.86 -29.30
CA TYR A 184 15.19 7.71 -28.39
C TYR A 184 15.85 9.08 -28.17
N ARG A 185 17.18 9.12 -28.01
CA ARG A 185 17.95 10.37 -27.91
C ARG A 185 17.82 11.24 -29.16
N ASN A 186 17.87 10.63 -30.34
CA ASN A 186 17.86 11.33 -31.62
C ASN A 186 16.44 11.76 -32.08
N ARG A 187 15.42 11.67 -31.22
CA ARG A 187 14.03 12.11 -31.53
C ARG A 187 13.79 13.59 -31.25
N THR A 188 14.81 14.29 -30.78
CA THR A 188 14.91 15.75 -30.68
C THR A 188 15.91 16.22 -31.71
#